data_AF-A0A8T6CC27-F1
#
_entry.id   AF-A0A8T6CC27-F1
#
_cell.length_a   1.000
_cell.length_b   1.000
_cell.length_c   1.000
_cell.angle_alpha   90.00
_cell.angle_beta   90.00
_cell.angle_gamma   90.00
#
_symmetry.space_group_name_H-M   'P 1'
#
loop_
_entity.id
_entity.type
_entity.pdbx_description
1 polymer ?
#
loop_
_entity_poly.entity_id
_entity_poly.type
_entity_poly.pdbx_seq_one_letter_code
_entity_poly.pdbx_strand_id
1 'polypeptide(L)'
;MTKPFAPASGAAGAEWVAAALSQGAWSCVSGVIPGGFESYAAMRHPAYRCLCTDENVAAFRSGYGNSVAIRWSEVAVSDLPVVYGRALYEEAGVTRSRLTQYRRLPDGGWTVDELAGEDLVPLIRSGDAWIGGPDEGSLSPDLARSLQVVLATATGKPDSCWFGIWDGYGHLTESQREAPAIATPARRWHLFRGPLNAIDQSFFDDSGHLSANLLWPEDRSWCVATDIDAEATYVGGSEELVAEVLANADLEAERVSPDRRVASLRDVLQPVVDPPPGASLQPGFEGREYPSELRDFESELLAQVKAGGNLGKWLRSYRRKPPASVVVHTGKNRKHPHEGGE
;
A
#
# COMPACT_ATOMS: atom_id res chain seq x y z
N MET A 1 22.38 15.44 -8.58
CA MET A 1 20.94 15.36 -8.90
C MET A 1 20.23 16.37 -8.00
N THR A 2 19.42 17.25 -8.58
CA THR A 2 18.56 18.18 -7.84
C THR A 2 17.54 17.39 -7.05
N LYS A 3 17.42 17.61 -5.73
CA LYS A 3 16.37 16.99 -4.93
C LYS A 3 15.01 17.50 -5.44
N PRO A 4 14.05 16.62 -5.77
CA PRO A 4 12.77 17.04 -6.33
C PRO A 4 11.92 17.82 -5.32
N PHE A 5 12.18 17.63 -4.02
CA PHE A 5 11.46 18.25 -2.92
C PHE A 5 12.38 19.19 -2.12
N ALA A 6 11.95 20.43 -1.94
CA ALA A 6 12.56 21.39 -1.03
C ALA A 6 11.67 21.56 0.21
N PRO A 7 12.21 21.59 1.44
CA PRO A 7 11.41 21.91 2.62
C PRO A 7 10.64 23.22 2.43
N ALA A 8 9.37 23.25 2.85
CA ALA A 8 8.59 24.48 2.81
C ALA A 8 9.22 25.55 3.74
N SER A 9 9.01 26.83 3.43
CA SER A 9 9.45 27.93 4.31
C SER A 9 8.54 28.16 5.52
N GLY A 10 7.33 27.59 5.52
CA GLY A 10 6.36 27.68 6.60
C GLY A 10 5.10 26.84 6.30
N ALA A 11 4.17 26.80 7.25
CA ALA A 11 2.96 25.96 7.17
C ALA A 11 1.67 26.72 6.77
N ALA A 12 1.67 28.06 6.75
CA ALA A 12 0.45 28.86 6.55
C ALA A 12 -0.34 28.50 5.28
N GLY A 13 0.36 28.18 4.18
CA GLY A 13 -0.28 27.76 2.92
C GLY A 13 -0.96 26.39 2.98
N ALA A 14 -0.66 25.59 4.01
CA ALA A 14 -1.12 24.23 4.23
C ALA A 14 -2.14 24.10 5.38
N GLU A 15 -2.34 25.13 6.21
CA GLU A 15 -3.24 25.07 7.39
C GLU A 15 -4.68 24.69 7.05
N TRP A 16 -5.14 25.04 5.85
CA TRP A 16 -6.47 24.66 5.36
C TRP A 16 -6.64 23.14 5.25
N VAL A 17 -5.58 22.40 4.90
CA VAL A 17 -5.57 20.93 4.81
C VAL A 17 -5.80 20.35 6.19
N ALA A 18 -5.05 20.82 7.20
CA ALA A 18 -5.21 20.36 8.58
C ALA A 18 -6.60 20.67 9.14
N ALA A 19 -7.12 21.86 8.85
CA ALA A 19 -8.46 22.27 9.28
C ALA A 19 -9.56 21.39 8.66
N ALA A 20 -9.44 21.05 7.37
CA ALA A 20 -10.39 20.20 6.66
C ALA A 20 -10.30 18.74 7.11
N LEU A 21 -9.10 18.17 7.22
CA LEU A 21 -8.90 16.79 7.69
C LEU A 21 -9.33 16.59 9.15
N SER A 22 -9.17 17.61 10.00
CA SER A 22 -9.62 17.53 11.40
C SER A 22 -11.15 17.47 11.56
N GLN A 23 -11.91 17.83 10.52
CA GLN A 23 -13.36 17.70 10.48
C GLN A 23 -13.81 16.37 9.88
N GLY A 24 -12.90 15.65 9.22
CA GLY A 24 -13.17 14.37 8.60
C GLY A 24 -13.34 13.23 9.61
N ALA A 25 -14.10 12.21 9.23
CA ALA A 25 -14.20 11.00 10.01
C ALA A 25 -13.00 10.08 9.72
N TRP A 26 -12.28 9.67 10.76
CA TRP A 26 -11.05 8.85 10.66
C TRP A 26 -11.16 7.62 9.76
N SER A 27 -12.31 6.94 9.76
CA SER A 27 -12.53 5.73 8.94
C SER A 27 -13.10 6.00 7.55
N CYS A 28 -13.27 7.26 7.17
CA CYS A 28 -13.91 7.66 5.92
C CYS A 28 -12.95 8.42 5.01
N VAL A 29 -13.32 8.57 3.74
CA VAL A 29 -12.55 9.31 2.73
C VAL A 29 -12.20 10.72 3.22
N SER A 30 -13.13 11.40 3.91
CA SER A 30 -12.92 12.71 4.52
C SER A 30 -11.81 12.76 5.58
N GLY A 31 -11.45 11.63 6.20
CA GLY A 31 -10.31 11.51 7.12
C GLY A 31 -8.96 11.38 6.41
N VAL A 32 -8.96 11.07 5.11
CA VAL A 32 -7.76 10.86 4.27
C VAL A 32 -7.49 12.08 3.39
N ILE A 33 -8.52 12.58 2.69
CA ILE A 33 -8.44 13.73 1.79
C ILE A 33 -9.29 14.89 2.31
N PRO A 34 -8.82 16.16 2.23
CA PRO A 34 -9.60 17.31 2.65
C PRO A 34 -11.01 17.38 2.05
N GLY A 35 -12.00 17.65 2.90
CA GLY A 35 -13.35 18.03 2.49
C GLY A 35 -13.41 19.39 1.77
N GLY A 36 -14.48 19.64 1.02
CA GLY A 36 -14.77 20.94 0.40
C GLY A 36 -14.55 21.04 -1.11
N PHE A 37 -14.13 19.97 -1.78
CA PHE A 37 -14.11 19.88 -3.24
C PHE A 37 -15.49 19.51 -3.80
N GLU A 38 -15.72 19.80 -5.08
CA GLU A 38 -17.00 19.52 -5.74
C GLU A 38 -17.23 18.01 -5.91
N SER A 39 -16.15 17.27 -6.21
CA SER A 39 -16.21 15.83 -6.49
C SER A 39 -14.94 15.11 -6.04
N TYR A 40 -15.06 13.78 -5.91
CA TYR A 40 -13.99 12.92 -5.41
C TYR A 40 -13.92 11.59 -6.17
N ALA A 41 -12.70 11.14 -6.45
CA ALA A 41 -12.41 9.81 -6.98
C ALA A 41 -11.46 9.05 -6.06
N ALA A 42 -11.61 7.73 -6.03
CA ALA A 42 -10.62 6.81 -5.50
C ALA A 42 -9.98 6.06 -6.67
N MET A 43 -8.68 6.23 -6.84
CA MET A 43 -7.85 5.46 -7.76
C MET A 43 -7.31 4.24 -7.03
N ARG A 44 -7.61 3.06 -7.56
CA ARG A 44 -7.14 1.80 -6.97
C ARG A 44 -5.66 1.63 -7.24
N HIS A 45 -4.89 1.25 -6.23
CA HIS A 45 -3.53 0.79 -6.48
C HIS A 45 -3.57 -0.53 -7.28
N PRO A 46 -2.54 -0.82 -8.10
CA PRO A 46 -2.54 -2.02 -8.92
C PRO A 46 -2.44 -3.27 -8.03
N ALA A 47 -3.07 -4.36 -8.46
CA ALA A 47 -2.77 -5.67 -7.90
C ALA A 47 -1.46 -6.20 -8.52
N TYR A 48 -0.94 -7.31 -7.99
CA TYR A 48 0.34 -7.84 -8.41
C TYR A 48 0.23 -9.31 -8.83
N ARG A 49 0.55 -9.60 -10.09
CA ARG A 49 0.70 -10.98 -10.55
C ARG A 49 2.04 -11.53 -10.07
N CYS A 50 1.98 -12.62 -9.32
CA CYS A 50 3.13 -13.30 -8.75
C CYS A 50 3.32 -14.65 -9.45
N LEU A 51 4.55 -14.93 -9.89
CA LEU A 51 4.94 -16.22 -10.47
C LEU A 51 6.17 -16.74 -9.73
N CYS A 52 5.99 -17.77 -8.92
CA CYS A 52 7.06 -18.40 -8.18
C CYS A 52 7.73 -19.48 -9.03
N THR A 53 9.03 -19.36 -9.21
CA THR A 53 9.90 -20.32 -9.90
C THR A 53 10.96 -20.84 -8.93
N ASP A 54 11.69 -21.87 -9.34
CA ASP A 54 12.83 -22.38 -8.54
C ASP A 54 13.88 -21.29 -8.30
N GLU A 55 14.02 -20.34 -9.23
CA GLU A 55 14.99 -19.26 -9.17
C GLU A 55 14.61 -18.17 -8.17
N ASN A 56 13.31 -17.88 -8.01
CA ASN A 56 12.84 -16.74 -7.21
C ASN A 56 12.08 -17.14 -5.92
N VAL A 57 11.86 -18.43 -5.65
CA VAL A 57 11.13 -18.91 -4.46
C VAL A 57 11.77 -18.41 -3.16
N ALA A 58 13.10 -18.30 -3.10
CA ALA A 58 13.80 -17.75 -1.95
C ALA A 58 13.53 -16.25 -1.77
N ALA A 59 13.40 -15.50 -2.87
CA ALA A 59 13.08 -14.07 -2.84
C ALA A 59 11.64 -13.85 -2.38
N PHE A 60 10.67 -14.61 -2.91
CA PHE A 60 9.29 -14.60 -2.42
C PHE A 60 9.20 -14.93 -0.93
N ARG A 61 9.90 -15.98 -0.49
CA ARG A 61 9.95 -16.36 0.94
C ARG A 61 10.65 -15.36 1.84
N SER A 62 11.32 -14.38 1.25
CA SER A 62 11.96 -13.28 1.96
C SER A 62 11.14 -11.99 1.88
N GLY A 63 9.97 -12.00 1.24
CA GLY A 63 9.12 -10.83 1.01
C GLY A 63 9.58 -9.92 -0.14
N TYR A 64 10.51 -10.37 -0.99
CA TYR A 64 11.11 -9.59 -2.08
C TYR A 64 10.95 -10.27 -3.46
N GLY A 65 9.89 -11.04 -3.64
CA GLY A 65 9.62 -11.71 -4.92
C GLY A 65 9.31 -10.71 -6.02
N ASN A 66 9.77 -11.01 -7.24
CA ASN A 66 9.39 -10.20 -8.41
C ASN A 66 7.92 -10.42 -8.72
N SER A 67 7.13 -9.37 -8.63
CA SER A 67 5.75 -9.34 -9.08
C SER A 67 5.59 -8.34 -10.23
N VAL A 68 4.51 -8.48 -10.98
CA VAL A 68 4.16 -7.56 -12.07
C VAL A 68 2.86 -6.87 -11.71
N ALA A 69 2.86 -5.54 -11.70
CA ALA A 69 1.64 -4.76 -11.53
C ALA A 69 0.64 -5.11 -12.63
N ILE A 70 -0.59 -5.41 -12.26
CA ILE A 70 -1.71 -5.72 -13.15
C ILE A 70 -2.93 -4.89 -12.79
N ARG A 71 -3.77 -4.65 -13.79
CA ARG A 71 -5.02 -3.91 -13.64
C ARG A 71 -6.10 -4.76 -12.97
N TRP A 72 -7.01 -4.13 -12.25
CA TRP A 72 -8.21 -4.76 -11.68
C TRP A 72 -9.13 -5.35 -12.73
N SER A 73 -9.21 -4.75 -13.91
CA SER A 73 -9.84 -5.31 -15.10
C SER A 73 -9.20 -6.64 -15.54
N GLU A 74 -7.89 -6.80 -15.38
CA GLU A 74 -7.22 -8.09 -15.60
C GLU A 74 -7.50 -9.07 -14.46
N VAL A 75 -7.53 -8.61 -13.21
CA VAL A 75 -7.90 -9.45 -12.04
C VAL A 75 -9.30 -10.03 -12.22
N ALA A 76 -10.27 -9.23 -12.69
CA ALA A 76 -11.67 -9.63 -12.85
C ALA A 76 -11.87 -10.83 -13.78
N VAL A 77 -11.01 -10.96 -14.79
CA VAL A 77 -11.05 -12.06 -15.76
C VAL A 77 -9.96 -13.10 -15.52
N SER A 78 -9.08 -12.87 -14.54
CA SER A 78 -7.92 -13.73 -14.30
C SER A 78 -8.36 -15.09 -13.81
N ASP A 79 -7.68 -16.08 -14.36
CA ASP A 79 -7.68 -17.41 -13.81
C ASP A 79 -6.52 -17.55 -12.79
N LEU A 80 -6.44 -16.70 -11.77
CA LEU A 80 -5.47 -16.91 -10.69
C LEU A 80 -6.16 -16.73 -9.33
N PRO A 81 -5.76 -17.50 -8.30
CA PRO A 81 -6.22 -17.21 -6.95
C PRO A 81 -5.72 -15.84 -6.52
N VAL A 82 -6.59 -15.03 -5.92
CA VAL A 82 -6.21 -13.77 -5.29
C VAL A 82 -5.93 -14.08 -3.83
N VAL A 83 -4.68 -13.93 -3.41
CA VAL A 83 -4.26 -14.17 -2.03
C VAL A 83 -4.00 -12.83 -1.38
N TYR A 84 -4.91 -12.40 -0.52
CA TYR A 84 -4.82 -11.11 0.13
C TYR A 84 -5.78 -10.98 1.31
N GLY A 85 -5.36 -10.17 2.28
CA GLY A 85 -6.25 -9.65 3.31
C GLY A 85 -6.17 -10.48 4.58
N ARG A 86 -6.41 -9.80 5.70
CA ARG A 86 -6.42 -10.39 7.04
C ARG A 86 -7.87 -10.58 7.49
N ALA A 87 -8.35 -11.82 7.53
CA ALA A 87 -9.58 -12.17 8.22
C ALA A 87 -9.35 -12.00 9.73
N LEU A 88 -9.98 -10.99 10.31
CA LEU A 88 -9.94 -10.77 11.75
C LEU A 88 -10.95 -11.66 12.45
N TYR A 89 -10.53 -12.29 13.54
CA TYR A 89 -11.40 -13.13 14.36
C TYR A 89 -11.05 -12.98 15.84
N GLU A 90 -11.99 -13.28 16.73
CA GLU A 90 -11.74 -13.24 18.17
C GLU A 90 -11.43 -14.64 18.71
N GLU A 91 -10.32 -14.75 19.43
CA GLU A 91 -9.92 -15.97 20.13
C GLU A 91 -9.52 -15.63 21.57
N ALA A 92 -10.26 -16.17 22.54
CA ALA A 92 -10.04 -15.90 23.98
C ALA A 92 -9.99 -14.39 24.32
N GLY A 93 -10.83 -13.57 23.67
CA GLY A 93 -10.88 -12.12 23.89
C GLY A 93 -9.73 -11.33 23.26
N VAL A 94 -8.95 -11.95 22.37
CA VAL A 94 -7.88 -11.31 21.60
C VAL A 94 -8.25 -11.34 20.12
N THR A 95 -8.26 -10.17 19.48
CA THR A 95 -8.38 -10.07 18.01
C THR A 95 -7.12 -10.68 17.37
N ARG A 96 -7.32 -11.67 16.51
CA ARG A 96 -6.30 -12.34 15.70
C ARG A 96 -6.57 -12.10 14.23
N SER A 97 -5.58 -12.39 13.39
CA SER A 97 -5.70 -12.31 11.93
C SER A 97 -5.30 -13.61 11.24
N ARG A 98 -5.92 -13.91 10.11
CA ARG A 98 -5.51 -14.96 9.17
C ARG A 98 -5.48 -14.45 7.75
N LEU A 99 -4.61 -14.99 6.92
CA LEU A 99 -4.67 -14.66 5.51
C LEU A 99 -5.94 -15.19 4.86
N THR A 100 -6.47 -14.38 3.95
CA THR A 100 -7.63 -14.73 3.15
C THR A 100 -7.20 -15.04 1.73
N GLN A 101 -7.73 -16.12 1.19
CA GLN A 101 -7.60 -16.48 -0.21
C GLN A 101 -8.99 -16.40 -0.85
N TYR A 102 -9.08 -15.60 -1.91
CA TYR A 102 -10.26 -15.49 -2.75
C TYR A 102 -10.03 -16.31 -4.01
N ARG A 103 -10.95 -17.21 -4.31
CA ARG A 103 -10.88 -18.06 -5.50
C ARG A 103 -12.13 -17.96 -6.31
N ARG A 104 -11.94 -17.89 -7.63
CA ARG A 104 -13.02 -17.92 -8.59
C ARG A 104 -13.43 -19.37 -8.85
N LEU A 105 -14.69 -19.68 -8.60
CA LEU A 105 -15.30 -20.99 -8.80
C LEU A 105 -15.65 -21.20 -10.28
N PRO A 106 -15.84 -22.47 -10.73
CA PRO A 106 -16.19 -22.79 -12.11
C PRO A 106 -17.51 -22.17 -12.62
N ASP A 107 -18.43 -21.84 -11.72
CA ASP A 107 -19.71 -21.19 -12.02
C ASP A 107 -19.60 -19.65 -12.05
N GLY A 108 -18.40 -19.10 -11.90
CA GLY A 108 -18.15 -17.66 -11.82
C GLY A 108 -18.41 -17.06 -10.44
N GLY A 109 -18.86 -17.85 -9.46
CA GLY A 109 -18.92 -17.46 -8.07
C GLY A 109 -17.53 -17.27 -7.48
N TRP A 110 -17.45 -16.67 -6.31
CA TRP A 110 -16.22 -16.63 -5.52
C TRP A 110 -16.39 -17.41 -4.24
N THR A 111 -15.35 -18.11 -3.83
CA THR A 111 -15.23 -18.65 -2.48
C THR A 111 -14.08 -17.96 -1.76
N VAL A 112 -14.22 -17.92 -0.45
CA VAL A 112 -13.24 -17.33 0.46
C VAL A 112 -12.76 -18.45 1.37
N ASP A 113 -11.46 -18.69 1.36
CA ASP A 113 -10.81 -19.63 2.26
C ASP A 113 -9.91 -18.86 3.23
N GLU A 114 -9.97 -19.21 4.51
CA GLU A 114 -8.99 -18.76 5.49
C GLU A 114 -7.78 -19.69 5.44
N LEU A 115 -6.62 -19.13 5.13
CA LEU A 115 -5.36 -19.85 5.21
C LEU A 115 -4.91 -19.90 6.67
N ALA A 116 -4.30 -21.02 7.07
CA ALA A 116 -3.66 -21.12 8.37
C ALA A 116 -2.42 -20.21 8.39
N GLY A 117 -2.28 -19.37 9.43
CA GLY A 117 -1.14 -18.45 9.60
C GLY A 117 -1.43 -17.00 9.19
N GLU A 118 -0.45 -16.12 9.44
CA GLU A 118 -0.57 -14.68 9.16
C GLU A 118 0.12 -14.24 7.86
N ASP A 119 0.90 -15.11 7.22
CA ASP A 119 1.71 -14.80 6.02
C ASP A 119 1.64 -15.94 4.97
N LEU A 120 1.72 -15.58 3.69
CA LEU A 120 1.67 -16.50 2.56
C LEU A 120 3.04 -17.14 2.36
N VAL A 121 4.11 -16.44 2.75
CA VAL A 121 5.52 -16.82 2.62
C VAL A 121 5.77 -18.31 2.91
N PRO A 122 5.26 -18.91 4.02
CA PRO A 122 5.53 -20.31 4.34
C PRO A 122 4.81 -21.33 3.46
N LEU A 123 3.78 -20.91 2.74
CA LEU A 123 2.95 -21.75 1.87
C LEU A 123 3.43 -21.74 0.42
N ILE A 124 4.25 -20.75 0.03
CA ILE A 124 4.76 -20.56 -1.34
C ILE A 124 5.71 -21.70 -1.72
N ARG A 125 5.48 -22.26 -2.90
CA ARG A 125 6.28 -23.29 -3.56
C ARG A 125 6.57 -22.85 -5.00
N SER A 126 7.65 -23.39 -5.55
CA SER A 126 7.93 -23.25 -6.97
C SER A 126 6.77 -23.82 -7.81
N GLY A 127 6.41 -23.13 -8.89
CA GLY A 127 5.25 -23.41 -9.72
C GLY A 127 3.97 -22.70 -9.29
N ASP A 128 3.96 -22.04 -8.13
CA ASP A 128 2.80 -21.26 -7.71
C ASP A 128 2.64 -19.99 -8.55
N ALA A 129 1.39 -19.69 -8.88
CA ALA A 129 0.98 -18.42 -9.45
C ALA A 129 -0.25 -17.91 -8.68
N TRP A 130 -0.25 -16.63 -8.35
CA TRP A 130 -1.35 -15.97 -7.65
C TRP A 130 -1.36 -14.48 -7.95
N ILE A 131 -2.43 -13.82 -7.53
CA ILE A 131 -2.53 -12.37 -7.50
C ILE A 131 -2.39 -11.94 -6.04
N GLY A 132 -1.34 -11.18 -5.75
CA GLY A 132 -1.22 -10.40 -4.53
C GLY A 132 -2.06 -9.13 -4.63
N GLY A 133 -2.56 -8.64 -3.50
CA GLY A 133 -3.21 -7.34 -3.47
C GLY A 133 -2.22 -6.18 -3.57
N PRO A 134 -2.73 -4.95 -3.65
CA PRO A 134 -1.98 -3.74 -3.82
C PRO A 134 -1.06 -3.43 -2.65
N ASP A 135 -0.07 -2.59 -2.91
CA ASP A 135 0.70 -1.96 -1.85
C ASP A 135 -0.16 -0.92 -1.13
N GLU A 136 -0.02 -0.88 0.18
CA GLU A 136 -0.63 0.15 1.03
C GLU A 136 0.25 1.40 1.07
N GLY A 137 -0.36 2.57 1.19
CA GLY A 137 0.34 3.78 1.63
C GLY A 137 1.21 4.50 0.61
N SER A 138 1.28 4.03 -0.63
CA SER A 138 2.13 4.62 -1.66
C SER A 138 1.46 4.58 -3.04
N LEU A 139 1.39 5.74 -3.69
CA LEU A 139 0.97 5.83 -5.09
C LEU A 139 2.11 5.34 -5.98
N SER A 140 1.87 4.30 -6.78
CA SER A 140 2.90 3.76 -7.68
C SER A 140 3.38 4.81 -8.71
N PRO A 141 4.66 4.79 -9.14
CA PRO A 141 5.18 5.74 -10.12
C PRO A 141 4.40 5.77 -11.44
N ASP A 142 3.90 4.61 -11.89
CA ASP A 142 3.15 4.51 -13.15
C ASP A 142 1.80 5.21 -13.03
N LEU A 143 1.06 4.95 -11.95
CA LEU A 143 -0.20 5.67 -11.67
C LEU A 143 0.05 7.16 -11.44
N ALA A 144 1.13 7.53 -10.74
CA ALA A 144 1.52 8.91 -10.50
C ALA A 144 1.74 9.68 -11.81
N ARG A 145 2.45 9.08 -12.78
CA ARG A 145 2.69 9.68 -14.09
C ARG A 145 1.40 9.83 -14.90
N SER A 146 0.52 8.83 -14.90
CA SER A 146 -0.79 8.93 -15.57
C SER A 146 -1.67 10.01 -14.94
N LEU A 147 -1.69 10.10 -13.60
CA LEU A 147 -2.44 11.11 -12.87
C LEU A 147 -1.87 12.52 -13.10
N GLN A 148 -0.54 12.66 -13.17
CA GLN A 148 0.14 13.94 -13.43
C GLN A 148 -0.41 14.65 -14.68
N VAL A 149 -0.65 13.89 -15.75
CA VAL A 149 -1.15 14.43 -17.02
C VAL A 149 -2.51 15.09 -16.84
N VAL A 150 -3.40 14.46 -16.07
CA VAL A 150 -4.75 14.95 -15.78
C VAL A 150 -4.71 16.12 -14.80
N LEU A 151 -3.92 16.04 -13.73
CA LEU A 151 -3.82 17.12 -12.74
C LEU A 151 -3.23 18.42 -13.32
N ALA A 152 -2.34 18.31 -14.30
CA ALA A 152 -1.68 19.44 -14.93
C ALA A 152 -2.66 20.34 -15.72
N THR A 153 -3.75 19.80 -16.25
CA THR A 153 -4.77 20.57 -16.98
C THR A 153 -5.68 21.37 -16.04
N ALA A 154 -5.80 20.92 -14.79
CA ALA A 154 -6.72 21.46 -13.79
C ALA A 154 -6.08 22.50 -12.84
N THR A 155 -4.82 22.88 -13.02
CA THR A 155 -4.15 23.92 -12.21
C THR A 155 -3.44 24.95 -13.05
N GLY A 156 -3.48 26.21 -12.61
CA GLY A 156 -2.68 27.29 -13.19
C GLY A 156 -1.25 27.35 -12.62
N LYS A 157 -0.91 26.50 -11.65
CA LYS A 157 0.36 26.56 -10.90
C LYS A 157 1.06 25.19 -10.76
N PRO A 158 1.31 24.45 -11.85
CA PRO A 158 1.92 23.12 -11.78
C PRO A 158 3.34 23.14 -11.20
N ASP A 159 4.10 24.23 -11.35
CA ASP A 159 5.46 24.34 -10.81
C ASP A 159 5.52 24.67 -9.30
N SER A 160 4.36 24.82 -8.65
CA SER A 160 4.25 25.26 -7.26
C SER A 160 3.30 24.38 -6.47
N CYS A 161 3.68 23.12 -6.27
CA CYS A 161 2.92 22.14 -5.51
C CYS A 161 3.47 21.95 -4.09
N TRP A 162 2.57 21.67 -3.16
CA TRP A 162 2.86 21.22 -1.81
C TRP A 162 2.90 19.70 -1.79
N PHE A 163 3.85 19.13 -1.04
CA PHE A 163 3.95 17.70 -0.77
C PHE A 163 4.00 17.49 0.75
N GLY A 164 3.21 16.56 1.26
CA GLY A 164 3.18 16.18 2.66
C GLY A 164 3.61 14.73 2.85
N ILE A 165 4.57 14.49 3.74
CA ILE A 165 5.00 13.14 4.12
C ILE A 165 4.76 12.91 5.61
N TRP A 166 4.23 11.75 5.97
CA TRP A 166 3.87 11.43 7.35
C TRP A 166 5.11 11.35 8.26
N ASP A 167 5.02 12.00 9.43
CA ASP A 167 6.09 12.05 10.45
C ASP A 167 6.42 10.68 11.05
N GLY A 168 5.48 9.73 11.00
CA GLY A 168 5.67 8.39 11.57
C GLY A 168 6.59 7.46 10.77
N TYR A 169 7.03 7.84 9.57
CA TYR A 169 7.98 7.01 8.82
C TYR A 169 9.36 6.99 9.50
N GLY A 170 9.80 5.79 9.91
CA GLY A 170 11.06 5.58 10.64
C GLY A 170 12.34 5.91 9.87
N HIS A 171 12.24 6.18 8.56
CA HIS A 171 13.38 6.44 7.66
C HIS A 171 13.56 7.91 7.29
N LEU A 172 12.81 8.84 7.90
CA LEU A 172 12.99 10.26 7.64
C LEU A 172 14.44 10.68 7.95
N THR A 173 15.00 11.50 7.07
CA THR A 173 16.26 12.20 7.32
C THR A 173 16.05 13.28 8.38
N GLU A 174 17.12 13.75 9.01
CA GLU A 174 17.06 14.87 9.95
C GLU A 174 16.47 16.13 9.28
N SER A 175 16.94 16.45 8.07
CA SER A 175 16.41 17.58 7.29
C SER A 175 14.91 17.48 6.98
N GLN A 176 14.38 16.26 6.85
CA GLN A 176 12.94 16.07 6.62
C GLN A 176 12.15 16.30 7.91
N ARG A 177 12.66 15.85 9.06
CA ARG A 177 12.03 16.08 10.38
C ARG A 177 12.01 17.54 10.80
N GLU A 178 12.96 18.34 10.32
CA GLU A 178 13.03 19.78 10.61
C GLU A 178 12.11 20.62 9.72
N ALA A 179 11.59 20.07 8.62
CA ALA A 179 10.69 20.79 7.74
C ALA A 179 9.39 21.20 8.48
N PRO A 180 8.81 22.38 8.16
CA PRO A 180 7.52 22.79 8.70
C PRO A 180 6.48 21.71 8.53
N ALA A 181 5.55 21.61 9.49
CA ALA A 181 4.57 20.54 9.50
C ALA A 181 3.18 21.06 9.79
N ILE A 182 2.18 20.32 9.30
CA ILE A 182 0.79 20.42 9.74
C ILE A 182 0.42 19.15 10.51
N ALA A 183 -0.55 19.28 11.40
CA ALA A 183 -1.04 18.16 12.19
C ALA A 183 -2.56 18.20 12.35
N THR A 184 -3.13 17.01 12.42
CA THR A 184 -4.47 16.70 12.92
C THR A 184 -4.32 15.96 14.25
N PRO A 185 -5.40 15.69 15.01
CA PRO A 185 -5.31 14.85 16.20
C PRO A 185 -4.73 13.45 15.93
N ALA A 186 -4.84 12.95 14.70
CA ALA A 186 -4.47 11.58 14.38
C ALA A 186 -3.14 11.46 13.61
N ARG A 187 -2.74 12.49 12.84
CA ARG A 187 -1.54 12.44 11.97
C ARG A 187 -0.84 13.79 11.85
N ARG A 188 0.46 13.74 11.60
CA ARG A 188 1.33 14.89 11.33
C ARG A 188 2.10 14.67 10.03
N TRP A 189 2.22 15.71 9.21
CA TRP A 189 2.94 15.66 7.94
C TRP A 189 3.97 16.79 7.83
N HIS A 190 5.19 16.44 7.46
CA HIS A 190 6.24 17.39 7.08
C HIS A 190 6.01 17.89 5.65
N LEU A 191 6.22 19.18 5.44
CA LEU A 191 5.83 19.90 4.24
C LEU A 191 7.02 20.26 3.36
N PHE A 192 6.83 19.99 2.08
CA PHE A 192 7.79 20.26 1.03
C PHE A 192 7.11 20.95 -0.14
N ARG A 193 7.93 21.53 -1.01
CA ARG A 193 7.56 22.22 -2.23
C ARG A 193 8.29 21.59 -3.41
N GLY A 194 7.60 21.52 -4.53
CA GLY A 194 8.17 21.01 -5.78
C GLY A 194 7.23 21.22 -6.96
N PRO A 195 7.71 20.98 -8.19
CA PRO A 195 6.86 20.92 -9.37
C PRO A 195 5.98 19.65 -9.36
N LEU A 196 4.85 19.70 -10.06
CA LEU A 196 3.92 18.58 -10.19
C LEU A 196 4.58 17.33 -10.80
N ASN A 197 5.56 17.50 -11.70
CA ASN A 197 6.31 16.38 -12.28
C ASN A 197 7.22 15.64 -11.29
N ALA A 198 7.27 16.06 -10.02
CA ALA A 198 7.87 15.30 -8.93
C ALA A 198 6.91 14.28 -8.29
N ILE A 199 5.65 14.17 -8.75
CA ILE A 199 4.65 13.27 -8.18
C ILE A 199 5.06 11.79 -8.17
N ASP A 200 5.87 11.36 -9.13
CA ASP A 200 6.36 9.98 -9.26
C ASP A 200 7.69 9.74 -8.52
N GLN A 201 8.19 10.73 -7.80
CA GLN A 201 9.46 10.64 -7.07
C GLN A 201 9.25 10.11 -5.66
N SER A 202 10.17 9.25 -5.22
CA SER A 202 10.18 8.73 -3.85
C SER A 202 10.73 9.78 -2.88
N PHE A 203 10.21 9.79 -1.65
CA PHE A 203 10.80 10.54 -0.53
C PHE A 203 12.01 9.84 0.12
N PHE A 204 12.26 8.57 -0.23
CA PHE A 204 13.36 7.78 0.30
C PHE A 204 14.08 7.00 -0.81
N ASP A 205 15.42 7.03 -0.77
CA ASP A 205 16.25 6.37 -1.79
C ASP A 205 16.47 4.87 -1.50
N ASP A 206 16.36 4.45 -0.24
CA ASP A 206 16.84 3.14 0.23
C ASP A 206 15.75 2.14 0.68
N SER A 207 14.48 2.57 0.77
CA SER A 207 13.42 1.82 1.47
C SER A 207 12.28 1.33 0.55
N GLY A 208 12.51 1.27 -0.77
CA GLY A 208 11.44 1.08 -1.76
C GLY A 208 10.80 2.43 -2.14
N HIS A 209 9.81 2.39 -3.04
CA HIS A 209 9.13 3.60 -3.49
C HIS A 209 8.05 4.04 -2.49
N LEU A 210 8.21 5.22 -1.91
CA LEU A 210 7.20 5.85 -1.07
C LEU A 210 6.92 7.27 -1.58
N SER A 211 5.73 7.43 -2.16
CA SER A 211 5.23 8.71 -2.63
C SER A 211 4.94 9.67 -1.46
N ALA A 212 4.67 10.94 -1.77
CA ALA A 212 4.03 11.82 -0.80
C ALA A 212 2.66 11.26 -0.39
N ASN A 213 2.25 11.46 0.87
CA ASN A 213 0.91 11.11 1.35
C ASN A 213 -0.12 12.18 1.00
N LEU A 214 0.31 13.43 0.82
CA LEU A 214 -0.54 14.55 0.43
C LEU A 214 0.13 15.35 -0.68
N LEU A 215 -0.66 15.80 -1.66
CA LEU A 215 -0.21 16.65 -2.74
C LEU A 215 -1.33 17.62 -3.15
N TRP A 216 -1.01 18.91 -3.30
CA TRP A 216 -1.93 19.90 -3.85
C TRP A 216 -1.17 21.09 -4.46
N PRO A 217 -1.73 21.78 -5.47
CA PRO A 217 -1.13 22.96 -6.06
C PRO A 217 -1.37 24.20 -5.19
N GLU A 218 -0.56 25.25 -5.38
CA GLU A 218 -0.67 26.51 -4.63
C GLU A 218 -2.05 27.18 -4.78
N ASP A 219 -2.75 26.97 -5.89
CA ASP A 219 -4.10 27.49 -6.11
C ASP A 219 -5.22 26.64 -5.49
N ARG A 220 -4.90 25.48 -4.90
CA ARG A 220 -5.84 24.56 -4.23
C ARG A 220 -6.96 24.06 -5.14
N SER A 221 -6.74 24.06 -6.45
CA SER A 221 -7.71 23.57 -7.45
C SER A 221 -8.04 22.09 -7.28
N TRP A 222 -7.12 21.30 -6.71
CA TRP A 222 -7.31 19.89 -6.43
C TRP A 222 -6.43 19.43 -5.26
N CYS A 223 -6.68 18.23 -4.75
CA CYS A 223 -5.81 17.55 -3.79
C CYS A 223 -5.74 16.05 -4.11
N VAL A 224 -4.57 15.46 -3.86
CA VAL A 224 -4.32 14.01 -3.91
C VAL A 224 -3.88 13.56 -2.53
N ALA A 225 -4.42 12.45 -2.05
CA ALA A 225 -4.07 11.89 -0.76
C ALA A 225 -4.03 10.37 -0.76
N THR A 226 -2.99 9.81 -0.14
CA THR A 226 -2.82 8.37 0.07
C THR A 226 -2.56 8.15 1.56
N ASP A 227 -3.52 7.52 2.24
CA ASP A 227 -3.33 7.10 3.62
C ASP A 227 -2.32 5.96 3.69
N ILE A 228 -1.45 5.93 4.70
CA ILE A 228 -0.43 4.88 4.90
C ILE A 228 -0.99 3.45 4.92
N ASP A 229 -2.25 3.27 5.34
CA ASP A 229 -2.93 1.97 5.40
C ASP A 229 -3.93 1.81 4.24
N ALA A 230 -4.01 2.77 3.31
CA ALA A 230 -4.92 2.72 2.18
C ALA A 230 -4.25 2.10 0.95
N GLU A 231 -5.04 1.29 0.27
CA GLU A 231 -4.73 0.63 -0.99
C GLU A 231 -5.27 1.40 -2.21
N ALA A 232 -5.64 2.65 -1.96
CA ALA A 232 -6.17 3.55 -2.95
C ALA A 232 -5.65 4.95 -2.67
N THR A 233 -5.51 5.70 -3.75
CA THR A 233 -5.18 7.12 -3.73
C THR A 233 -6.42 7.92 -4.08
N TYR A 234 -6.73 8.92 -3.27
CA TYR A 234 -7.91 9.75 -3.44
C TYR A 234 -7.55 11.03 -4.18
N VAL A 235 -8.45 11.48 -5.05
CA VAL A 235 -8.36 12.76 -5.77
C VAL A 235 -9.62 13.56 -5.48
N GLY A 236 -9.47 14.81 -5.07
CA GLY A 236 -10.56 15.76 -4.86
C GLY A 236 -10.33 16.99 -5.73
N GLY A 237 -11.37 17.50 -6.38
CA GLY A 237 -11.29 18.66 -7.27
C GLY A 237 -12.63 19.08 -7.84
N SER A 238 -12.61 19.76 -8.99
CA SER A 238 -13.84 20.05 -9.74
C SER A 238 -14.47 18.77 -10.32
N GLU A 239 -15.75 18.84 -10.67
CA GLU A 239 -16.42 17.72 -11.34
C GLU A 239 -15.75 17.37 -12.68
N GLU A 240 -15.26 18.36 -13.43
CA GLU A 240 -14.56 18.13 -14.70
C GLU A 240 -13.26 17.35 -14.50
N LEU A 241 -12.44 17.74 -13.52
CA LEU A 241 -11.20 17.02 -13.19
C LEU A 241 -11.50 15.56 -12.80
N VAL A 242 -12.50 15.37 -11.94
CA VAL A 242 -12.86 14.02 -11.49
C VAL A 242 -13.42 13.19 -12.65
N ALA A 243 -14.21 13.77 -13.54
CA ALA A 243 -14.68 13.09 -14.74
C ALA A 243 -13.52 12.66 -15.65
N GLU A 244 -12.49 13.50 -15.82
CA GLU A 244 -11.28 13.13 -16.58
C GLU A 244 -10.51 11.98 -15.92
N VAL A 245 -10.38 11.98 -14.58
CA VAL A 245 -9.77 10.88 -13.83
C VAL A 245 -10.54 9.58 -14.03
N LEU A 246 -11.88 9.62 -13.95
CA LEU A 246 -12.74 8.46 -14.13
C LEU A 246 -12.73 7.92 -15.58
N ALA A 247 -12.55 8.80 -16.56
CA ALA A 247 -12.48 8.42 -17.98
C ALA A 247 -11.12 7.81 -18.38
N ASN A 248 -10.07 8.01 -17.57
CA ASN A 248 -8.74 7.49 -17.86
C ASN A 248 -8.62 6.02 -17.42
N ALA A 249 -8.61 5.11 -18.41
CA ALA A 249 -8.53 3.67 -18.20
C ALA A 249 -7.24 3.18 -17.51
N ASP A 250 -6.19 4.01 -17.45
CA ASP A 250 -4.95 3.67 -16.75
C ASP A 250 -5.03 3.92 -15.24
N LEU A 251 -6.04 4.67 -14.76
CA LEU A 251 -6.18 5.05 -13.35
C LEU A 251 -7.13 4.14 -12.55
N GLU A 252 -7.94 3.32 -13.23
CA GLU A 252 -8.96 2.42 -12.65
C GLU A 252 -9.69 3.04 -11.44
N ALA A 253 -10.22 4.24 -11.67
CA ALA A 253 -10.81 5.09 -10.66
C ALA A 253 -12.33 4.88 -10.54
N GLU A 254 -12.84 5.10 -9.34
CA GLU A 254 -14.28 5.14 -9.08
C GLU A 254 -14.68 6.39 -8.30
N ARG A 255 -15.91 6.86 -8.52
CA ARG A 255 -16.42 8.03 -7.80
C ARG A 255 -16.73 7.64 -6.35
N VAL A 256 -16.35 8.51 -5.41
CA VAL A 256 -16.56 8.27 -3.97
C VAL A 256 -17.19 9.46 -3.28
N SER A 257 -17.92 9.20 -2.20
CA SER A 257 -18.39 10.24 -1.28
C SER A 257 -17.36 10.43 -0.16
N PRO A 258 -17.13 11.66 0.35
CA PRO A 258 -16.32 11.91 1.55
C PRO A 258 -16.76 11.12 2.80
N ASP A 259 -18.04 10.74 2.87
CA ASP A 259 -18.60 9.95 3.97
C ASP A 259 -18.43 8.44 3.78
N ARG A 260 -18.02 8.00 2.59
CA ARG A 260 -17.74 6.59 2.31
C ARG A 260 -16.57 6.15 3.18
N ARG A 261 -16.64 4.92 3.70
CA ARG A 261 -15.49 4.32 4.39
C ARG A 261 -14.31 4.21 3.42
N VAL A 262 -13.09 4.39 3.95
CA VAL A 262 -11.86 4.15 3.19
C VAL A 262 -11.90 2.71 2.69
N ALA A 263 -11.69 2.51 1.40
CA ALA A 263 -11.72 1.19 0.80
C ALA A 263 -10.55 0.35 1.31
N SER A 264 -10.87 -0.84 1.83
CA SER A 264 -9.91 -1.94 1.97
C SER A 264 -9.97 -2.84 0.73
N LEU A 265 -9.02 -3.77 0.53
CA LEU A 265 -9.06 -4.60 -0.68
C LEU A 265 -10.31 -5.43 -0.75
N ARG A 266 -10.83 -5.81 0.42
CA ARG A 266 -12.10 -6.50 0.54
C ARG A 266 -13.22 -5.72 -0.15
N ASP A 267 -13.23 -4.39 -0.02
CA ASP A 267 -14.20 -3.50 -0.66
C ASP A 267 -13.88 -3.29 -2.15
N VAL A 268 -12.60 -3.32 -2.55
CA VAL A 268 -12.12 -3.19 -3.94
C VAL A 268 -12.40 -4.45 -4.77
N LEU A 269 -12.32 -5.63 -4.15
CA LEU A 269 -12.66 -6.92 -4.76
C LEU A 269 -14.16 -7.05 -4.98
N GLN A 270 -15.01 -6.41 -4.17
CA GLN A 270 -16.46 -6.55 -4.29
C GLN A 270 -17.01 -6.13 -5.68
N PRO A 271 -16.53 -5.05 -6.32
CA PRO A 271 -16.87 -4.73 -7.72
C PRO A 271 -16.20 -5.62 -8.78
N VAL A 272 -15.03 -6.22 -8.49
CA VAL A 272 -14.30 -7.14 -9.40
C VAL A 272 -15.01 -8.51 -9.46
N VAL A 273 -15.78 -8.82 -8.42
CA VAL A 273 -16.67 -9.99 -8.34
C VAL A 273 -17.93 -9.81 -9.22
N ASP A 274 -18.23 -8.60 -9.70
CA ASP A 274 -19.31 -8.37 -10.67
C ASP A 274 -18.80 -8.57 -12.14
N PRO A 275 -19.42 -9.46 -12.96
CA PRO A 275 -18.71 -10.26 -13.98
C PRO A 275 -18.74 -9.75 -15.44
N PRO A 276 -17.74 -10.15 -16.27
CA PRO A 276 -17.92 -10.48 -17.69
C PRO A 276 -18.00 -12.01 -17.93
N PRO A 277 -18.67 -12.49 -18.99
CA PRO A 277 -18.97 -13.93 -19.15
C PRO A 277 -17.77 -14.79 -19.59
N GLY A 278 -17.56 -15.93 -18.90
CA GLY A 278 -17.04 -17.17 -19.51
C GLY A 278 -15.56 -17.56 -19.33
N ALA A 279 -15.05 -17.76 -18.11
CA ALA A 279 -13.71 -18.32 -17.88
C ALA A 279 -13.60 -19.18 -16.60
N SER A 280 -12.63 -20.12 -16.53
CA SER A 280 -12.40 -21.12 -15.46
C SER A 280 -10.93 -21.24 -15.04
N LEU A 281 -10.65 -21.85 -13.87
CA LEU A 281 -9.40 -21.78 -13.08
C LEU A 281 -8.88 -23.12 -12.51
N GLN A 282 -7.55 -23.28 -12.37
CA GLN A 282 -6.83 -24.41 -11.73
C GLN A 282 -6.68 -24.30 -10.18
N PRO A 283 -6.60 -25.43 -9.43
CA PRO A 283 -6.37 -25.48 -7.96
C PRO A 283 -4.90 -25.18 -7.53
N GLY A 284 -4.63 -24.76 -6.28
CA GLY A 284 -3.23 -24.53 -5.85
C GLY A 284 -2.89 -24.37 -4.35
N PHE A 285 -3.71 -23.70 -3.52
CA PHE A 285 -3.35 -23.33 -2.13
C PHE A 285 -4.24 -23.96 -1.04
N GLU A 286 -5.40 -24.51 -1.41
CA GLU A 286 -6.58 -24.74 -0.56
C GLU A 286 -6.43 -25.83 0.51
N GLY A 287 -5.29 -26.54 0.52
CA GLY A 287 -5.05 -27.68 1.42
C GLY A 287 -3.62 -27.76 1.93
N ARG A 288 -2.83 -26.69 1.81
CA ARG A 288 -1.45 -26.68 2.29
C ARG A 288 -1.43 -26.42 3.79
N GLU A 289 -0.93 -27.38 4.57
CA GLU A 289 -0.68 -27.15 5.99
C GLU A 289 0.43 -26.11 6.18
N TYR A 290 0.13 -25.08 6.97
CA TYR A 290 1.15 -24.16 7.46
C TYR A 290 2.13 -24.92 8.35
N PRO A 291 3.46 -24.80 8.16
CA PRO A 291 4.43 -25.53 8.97
C PRO A 291 4.23 -25.27 10.47
N SER A 292 4.03 -26.32 11.27
CA SER A 292 3.78 -26.20 12.71
C SER A 292 4.90 -25.46 13.44
N GLU A 293 6.14 -25.63 13.00
CA GLU A 293 7.32 -25.00 13.61
C GLU A 293 7.31 -23.47 13.47
N LEU A 294 6.70 -22.96 12.39
CA LEU A 294 6.53 -21.52 12.16
C LEU A 294 5.36 -20.94 12.98
N ARG A 295 4.26 -21.69 13.13
CA ARG A 295 3.14 -21.29 14.01
C ARG A 295 3.59 -21.17 15.47
N ASP A 296 4.40 -22.12 15.91
CA ASP A 296 4.96 -22.11 17.27
C ASP A 296 5.93 -20.94 17.46
N PHE A 297 6.78 -20.65 16.47
CA PHE A 297 7.68 -19.50 16.48
C PHE A 297 6.94 -18.16 16.59
N GLU A 298 5.94 -17.92 15.74
CA GLU A 298 5.14 -16.68 15.76
C GLU A 298 4.40 -16.51 17.10
N SER A 299 3.84 -17.60 17.62
CA SER A 299 3.16 -17.61 18.92
C SER A 299 4.10 -17.25 20.08
N GLU A 300 5.32 -17.81 20.09
CA GLU A 300 6.34 -17.47 21.08
C GLU A 300 6.86 -16.04 20.93
N LEU A 301 7.10 -15.56 19.69
CA LEU A 301 7.52 -14.19 19.40
C LEU A 301 6.50 -13.18 19.94
N LEU A 302 5.21 -13.39 19.65
CA LEU A 302 4.13 -12.53 20.14
C LEU A 302 4.02 -12.57 21.67
N ALA A 303 4.23 -13.73 22.30
CA ALA A 303 4.26 -13.83 23.76
C ALA A 303 5.44 -13.03 24.37
N GLN A 304 6.61 -13.04 23.73
CA GLN A 304 7.76 -12.24 24.17
C GLN A 304 7.52 -10.74 24.02
N VAL A 305 6.91 -10.30 22.91
CA VAL A 305 6.53 -8.90 22.69
C VAL A 305 5.53 -8.45 23.75
N LYS A 306 4.48 -9.25 24.02
CA LYS A 306 3.48 -8.95 25.06
C LYS A 306 4.06 -8.92 26.48
N ALA A 307 5.05 -9.76 26.76
CA ALA A 307 5.73 -9.80 28.06
C ALA A 307 6.75 -8.65 28.26
N GLY A 308 6.93 -7.76 27.28
CA GLY A 308 7.98 -6.72 27.31
C GLY A 308 9.40 -7.32 27.30
N GLY A 309 9.55 -8.54 26.77
CA GLY A 309 10.79 -9.28 26.75
C GLY A 309 11.86 -8.64 25.86
N ASN A 310 13.13 -8.91 26.15
CA ASN A 310 14.23 -8.45 25.31
C ASN A 310 14.28 -9.26 24.00
N LEU A 311 13.56 -8.77 22.99
CA LEU A 311 13.39 -9.41 21.69
C LEU A 311 14.73 -9.81 21.05
N GLY A 312 15.75 -8.94 21.17
CA GLY A 312 17.08 -9.21 20.65
C GLY A 312 17.79 -10.40 21.32
N LYS A 313 17.61 -10.58 22.64
CA LYS A 313 18.18 -11.73 23.37
C LYS A 313 17.45 -13.03 23.03
N TRP A 314 16.13 -12.97 22.88
CA TRP A 314 15.32 -14.13 22.50
C TRP A 314 15.61 -14.59 21.06
N LEU A 315 15.60 -13.66 20.08
CA LEU A 315 15.96 -13.96 18.69
C LEU A 315 17.36 -14.56 18.54
N ARG A 316 18.34 -14.12 19.35
CA ARG A 316 19.69 -14.70 19.38
C ARG A 316 19.71 -16.13 19.92
N SER A 317 18.83 -16.46 20.87
CA SER A 317 18.67 -17.83 21.38
C SER A 317 18.06 -18.74 20.32
N TYR A 318 17.00 -18.28 19.65
CA TYR A 318 16.30 -19.01 18.59
C TYR A 318 17.22 -19.31 17.39
N ARG A 319 18.06 -18.34 17.00
CA ARG A 319 19.07 -18.50 15.93
C ARG A 319 20.16 -19.53 16.16
N ARG A 320 20.40 -19.98 17.39
CA ARG A 320 21.40 -21.04 17.65
C ARG A 320 20.90 -22.43 17.24
N LYS A 321 19.59 -22.61 17.02
CA LYS A 321 18.95 -23.81 16.48
C LYS A 321 17.70 -23.43 15.67
N PRO A 322 17.84 -22.83 14.48
CA PRO A 322 16.68 -22.51 13.66
C PRO A 322 16.01 -23.81 13.17
N PRO A 323 14.67 -23.91 13.14
CA PRO A 323 14.01 -24.96 12.39
C PRO A 323 14.39 -24.84 10.90
N ALA A 324 14.42 -25.97 10.17
CA ALA A 324 14.87 -26.02 8.78
C ALA A 324 14.08 -25.09 7.82
N SER A 325 12.90 -24.62 8.24
CA SER A 325 11.98 -23.76 7.50
C SER A 325 12.04 -22.27 7.87
N VAL A 326 12.84 -21.85 8.87
CA VAL A 326 12.83 -20.46 9.38
C VAL A 326 14.13 -19.74 9.08
N VAL A 327 14.09 -18.81 8.11
CA VAL A 327 15.19 -17.86 7.87
C VAL A 327 14.84 -16.54 8.54
N VAL A 328 15.33 -16.34 9.77
CA VAL A 328 15.16 -15.04 10.46
C VAL A 328 16.23 -14.07 9.96
N HIS A 329 15.88 -13.12 9.10
CA HIS A 329 16.76 -11.98 8.82
C HIS A 329 16.57 -10.86 9.85
N THR A 330 17.68 -10.43 10.46
CA THR A 330 17.73 -9.20 11.23
C THR A 330 18.24 -8.18 10.25
N GLY A 331 17.47 -7.13 9.98
CA GLY A 331 17.97 -5.95 9.29
C GLY A 331 19.29 -5.52 9.92
N LYS A 332 20.39 -5.84 9.26
CA LYS A 332 21.69 -5.22 9.45
C LYS A 332 22.06 -4.71 8.07
N ASN A 333 22.03 -3.38 7.95
CA ASN A 333 22.68 -2.53 6.96
C ASN A 333 23.13 -3.21 5.66
N ARG A 334 22.51 -2.79 4.56
CA ARG A 334 23.10 -2.85 3.22
C ARG A 334 24.58 -2.44 3.28
N LYS A 335 25.45 -3.36 2.90
CA LYS A 335 26.53 -3.05 1.97
C LYS A 335 26.33 -3.99 0.79
N HIS A 336 25.84 -3.46 -0.33
CA HIS A 336 25.96 -4.17 -1.59
C HIS A 336 27.43 -4.20 -2.03
N PRO A 337 27.87 -5.25 -2.73
CA PRO A 337 29.20 -5.29 -3.31
C PRO A 337 29.28 -4.23 -4.42
N HIS A 338 30.34 -3.42 -4.39
CA HIS A 338 30.74 -2.64 -5.55
C HIS A 338 31.08 -3.62 -6.69
N GLU A 339 30.36 -3.53 -7.79
CA GLU A 339 30.89 -3.90 -9.11
C GLU A 339 31.95 -2.85 -9.45
N GLY A 340 33.22 -3.19 -9.19
CA GLY A 340 34.36 -2.51 -9.77
C GLY A 340 34.73 -3.22 -11.06
N GLY A 341 34.37 -2.64 -12.19
CA GLY A 341 35.06 -2.91 -13.45
C GLY A 341 36.38 -2.14 -13.48
N GLU A 342 37.47 -2.88 -13.61
CA GLU A 342 38.48 -2.74 -14.68
C GLU A 342 39.21 -4.08 -14.85
#